data_AF-A0A924MK22-F1
#
_entry.id   AF-A0A924MK22-F1
#
_cell.length_a   1.000
_cell.length_b   1.000
_cell.length_c   1.000
_cell.angle_alpha   90.00
_cell.angle_beta   90.00
_cell.angle_gamma   90.00
#
_symmetry.space_group_name_H-M   'P 1'
#
loop_
_entity.id
_entity.type
_entity.pdbx_description
1 polymer ?
#
loop_
_entity_poly.entity_id
_entity_poly.type
_entity_poly.pdbx_seq_one_letter_code
_entity_poly.pdbx_strand_id
1 'polypeptide(L)'
;MTESPGFRWTPYVVLAFVALWPAVGPAEAVLSLGALASLAILAVRRFNNGTALLSREAWALITALFFCYWLPEFFSAFDAVDGGRAWREVLLDLRYLPFLWLTAIAVGPRQGRRIVFVGLGVITLFWSLDGVAQAITGVSLGGANSSDRQSGIFGADNLKLGLVLATLSPFALEMAAEKFRAP
;
A
#
# COMPACT_ATOMS: atom_id res chain seq x y z
N MET A 1 -17.08 -23.85 0.16
CA MET A 1 -15.88 -23.01 0.33
C MET A 1 -16.18 -21.99 1.41
N THR A 2 -15.80 -22.26 2.65
CA THR A 2 -15.91 -21.31 3.75
C THR A 2 -14.92 -20.17 3.52
N GLU A 3 -15.40 -18.95 3.28
CA GLU A 3 -14.52 -17.78 3.17
C GLU A 3 -13.72 -17.63 4.49
N SER A 4 -12.41 -17.43 4.37
CA SER A 4 -11.57 -17.11 5.54
C SER A 4 -12.12 -15.85 6.22
N PRO A 5 -12.22 -15.81 7.56
CA PRO A 5 -12.76 -14.65 8.25
C PRO A 5 -11.77 -13.47 8.19
N GLY A 6 -11.90 -12.63 7.17
CA GLY A 6 -11.24 -11.32 7.14
C GLY A 6 -12.02 -10.30 7.96
N PHE A 7 -11.32 -9.40 8.62
CA PHE A 7 -11.95 -8.35 9.42
C PHE A 7 -12.48 -7.25 8.49
N ARG A 8 -13.71 -6.79 8.72
CA ARG A 8 -14.37 -5.80 7.86
C ARG A 8 -13.61 -4.48 7.73
N TRP A 9 -12.77 -4.13 8.70
CA TRP A 9 -12.04 -2.87 8.73
C TRP A 9 -10.68 -2.93 8.01
N THR A 10 -10.08 -4.10 7.79
CA THR A 10 -8.71 -4.21 7.23
C THR A 10 -8.58 -3.67 5.80
N PRO A 11 -9.56 -3.83 4.89
CA PRO A 11 -9.48 -3.22 3.56
C PRO A 11 -9.37 -1.69 3.61
N TYR A 12 -10.10 -1.05 4.53
CA TYR A 12 -10.11 0.41 4.65
C TYR A 12 -8.79 0.96 5.19
N VAL A 13 -8.07 0.21 6.03
CA VAL A 13 -6.73 0.59 6.49
C VAL A 13 -5.72 0.56 5.34
N VAL A 14 -5.79 -0.46 4.47
CA VAL A 14 -4.96 -0.55 3.26
C VAL A 14 -5.26 0.62 2.32
N LEU A 15 -6.54 0.91 2.08
CA LEU A 15 -6.94 2.03 1.23
C LEU A 15 -6.55 3.38 1.82
N ALA A 16 -6.70 3.57 3.13
CA ALA A 16 -6.27 4.78 3.82
C ALA A 16 -4.76 4.99 3.70
N PHE A 17 -3.96 3.94 3.88
CA PHE A 17 -2.51 4.01 3.70
C PHE A 17 -2.14 4.50 2.29
N VAL A 18 -2.73 3.91 1.25
CA VAL A 18 -2.46 4.29 -0.14
C VAL A 18 -2.95 5.70 -0.44
N ALA A 19 -4.19 6.04 -0.05
CA ALA A 19 -4.75 7.37 -0.28
C ALA A 19 -3.91 8.49 0.36
N LEU A 20 -3.20 8.19 1.44
CA LEU A 20 -2.34 9.13 2.16
C LEU A 20 -0.91 9.20 1.64
N TRP A 21 -0.51 8.44 0.61
CA TRP A 21 0.85 8.52 0.03
C TRP A 21 1.33 9.93 -0.36
N PRO A 22 0.45 10.87 -0.81
CA PRO A 22 0.87 12.26 -1.02
C PRO A 22 1.35 12.96 0.27
N ALA A 23 0.89 12.51 1.43
CA ALA A 23 1.24 13.03 2.75
C ALA A 23 2.06 12.00 3.55
N VAL A 24 3.40 12.08 3.42
CA VAL A 24 4.36 11.10 3.97
C VAL A 24 4.12 10.78 5.45
N GLY A 25 4.02 11.79 6.33
CA GLY A 25 3.86 11.59 7.77
C GLY A 25 2.58 10.82 8.16
N PRO A 26 1.38 11.27 7.72
CA PRO A 26 0.14 10.53 7.94
C PRO A 26 0.16 9.08 7.39
N ALA A 27 0.73 8.86 6.20
CA ALA A 27 0.84 7.51 5.64
C ALA A 27 1.66 6.58 6.54
N GLU A 28 2.79 7.06 7.07
CA GLU A 28 3.63 6.30 7.99
C GLU A 28 2.92 5.95 9.31
N ALA A 29 2.08 6.86 9.82
CA ALA A 29 1.28 6.61 11.00
C ALA A 29 0.25 5.48 10.75
N VAL A 30 -0.48 5.53 9.64
CA VAL A 30 -1.46 4.49 9.27
C VAL A 30 -0.78 3.14 9.06
N LEU A 31 0.37 3.13 8.38
CA LEU A 31 1.19 1.94 8.20
C LEU A 31 1.58 1.32 9.55
N SER A 32 2.13 2.13 10.45
CA SER A 32 2.63 1.67 11.75
C SER A 32 1.49 1.17 12.64
N LEU A 33 0.35 1.87 12.66
CA LEU A 33 -0.85 1.43 13.38
C LEU A 33 -1.42 0.13 12.80
N GLY A 34 -1.46 0.00 11.47
CA GLY A 34 -1.88 -1.22 10.78
C GLY A 34 -0.97 -2.40 11.08
N ALA A 35 0.34 -2.18 11.09
CA ALA A 35 1.36 -3.16 11.48
C ALA A 35 1.16 -3.66 12.91
N LEU A 36 1.00 -2.75 13.88
CA LEU A 36 0.75 -3.10 15.28
C LEU A 36 -0.56 -3.87 15.45
N ALA A 37 -1.63 -3.44 14.77
CA ALA A 37 -2.91 -4.13 14.80
C ALA A 37 -2.81 -5.55 14.24
N SER A 38 -2.10 -5.73 13.13
CA SER A 38 -1.84 -7.03 12.52
C SER A 38 -1.09 -7.98 13.46
N LEU A 39 -0.03 -7.49 14.12
CA LEU A 39 0.71 -8.26 15.12
C LEU A 39 -0.18 -8.67 16.29
N ALA A 40 -0.99 -7.75 16.83
CA ALA A 40 -1.90 -8.05 17.92
C ALA A 40 -2.94 -9.10 17.53
N ILE A 41 -3.53 -9.00 16.33
CA ILE A 41 -4.50 -9.97 15.81
C ILE A 41 -3.89 -11.36 15.69
N LEU A 42 -2.70 -11.46 15.08
CA LEU A 42 -2.03 -12.74 14.89
C LEU A 42 -1.59 -13.36 16.22
N ALA A 43 -1.08 -12.55 17.16
CA ALA A 43 -0.71 -13.00 18.49
C ALA A 43 -1.92 -13.56 19.24
N VAL A 44 -3.02 -12.79 19.35
CA VAL A 44 -4.24 -13.22 20.05
C VAL A 44 -4.79 -14.52 19.45
N ARG A 45 -4.83 -14.65 18.12
CA ARG A 45 -5.32 -15.88 17.49
C ARG A 45 -4.38 -17.07 17.65
N ARG A 46 -3.07 -16.83 17.69
CA ARG A 46 -2.07 -17.86 17.97
C ARG A 46 -2.20 -18.42 19.38
N PHE A 47 -2.55 -17.58 20.36
CA PHE A 47 -2.83 -18.00 21.74
C PHE A 47 -4.18 -18.69 21.89
N ASN A 48 -5.18 -18.34 21.08
CA ASN A 48 -6.52 -18.92 21.13
C ASN A 48 -6.68 -20.23 20.33
N ASN A 49 -5.60 -20.94 19.98
CA ASN A 49 -5.59 -22.16 19.14
C ASN A 49 -6.35 -22.04 17.79
N GLY A 50 -6.54 -20.82 17.28
CA GLY A 50 -7.30 -20.56 16.06
C GLY A 50 -6.51 -20.93 14.80
N THR A 51 -7.12 -21.70 13.89
CA THR A 51 -6.51 -22.04 12.61
C THR A 51 -6.49 -20.83 11.65
N ALA A 52 -5.27 -20.49 11.23
CA ALA A 52 -4.83 -19.76 10.03
C ALA A 52 -5.79 -18.69 9.42
N LEU A 53 -5.58 -17.42 9.80
CA LEU A 53 -6.08 -16.24 9.06
C LEU A 53 -5.51 -16.12 7.64
N LEU A 54 -4.33 -16.72 7.42
CA LEU A 54 -3.57 -16.70 6.18
C LEU A 54 -3.19 -18.14 5.85
N SER A 55 -3.36 -18.53 4.60
CA SER A 55 -2.93 -19.86 4.16
C SER A 55 -1.40 -20.00 4.26
N ARG A 56 -0.90 -21.23 4.27
CA ARG A 56 0.55 -21.51 4.33
C ARG A 56 1.27 -20.86 3.14
N GLU A 57 0.64 -20.88 1.97
CA GLU A 57 1.16 -20.31 0.72
C GLU A 57 1.20 -18.79 0.81
N ALA A 58 0.16 -18.14 1.36
CA ALA A 58 0.13 -16.69 1.58
C ALA A 58 1.24 -16.25 2.53
N TRP A 59 1.46 -17.01 3.62
CA TRP A 59 2.59 -16.78 4.54
C TRP A 59 3.95 -16.87 3.84
N ALA A 60 4.16 -17.92 3.04
CA ALA A 60 5.40 -18.11 2.31
C ALA A 60 5.64 -16.98 1.29
N LEU A 61 4.61 -16.60 0.53
CA LEU A 61 4.69 -15.52 -0.45
C LEU A 61 5.02 -14.18 0.20
N ILE A 62 4.29 -13.78 1.25
CA ILE A 62 4.53 -12.50 1.95
C ILE A 62 5.93 -12.46 2.52
N THR A 63 6.37 -13.56 3.16
CA THR A 63 7.70 -13.65 3.74
C THR A 63 8.78 -13.57 2.66
N ALA A 64 8.60 -14.27 1.53
CA ALA A 64 9.52 -14.20 0.41
C ALA A 64 9.60 -12.79 -0.19
N LEU A 65 8.45 -12.15 -0.46
CA LEU A 65 8.40 -10.79 -0.98
C LEU A 65 9.08 -9.78 -0.04
N PHE A 66 8.82 -9.90 1.26
CA PHE A 66 9.47 -9.07 2.26
C PHE A 66 10.99 -9.24 2.24
N PHE A 67 11.50 -10.48 2.22
CA PHE A 67 12.95 -10.70 2.20
C PHE A 67 13.61 -10.31 0.88
N CYS A 68 12.90 -10.41 -0.26
CA CYS A 68 13.40 -9.88 -1.54
C CYS A 68 13.60 -8.36 -1.50
N TYR A 69 12.82 -7.64 -0.70
CA TYR A 69 12.95 -6.20 -0.48
C TYR A 69 13.98 -5.87 0.60
N TRP A 70 13.85 -6.49 1.78
CA TRP A 70 14.56 -6.12 3.00
C TRP A 70 15.99 -6.66 3.09
N LEU A 71 16.29 -7.85 2.53
CA LEU A 71 17.65 -8.39 2.60
C LEU A 71 18.67 -7.53 1.84
N PRO A 72 18.40 -7.08 0.60
CA PRO A 72 19.32 -6.17 -0.09
C PRO A 72 19.61 -4.92 0.75
N GLU A 73 18.58 -4.30 1.33
CA GLU A 73 18.71 -3.12 2.18
C GLU A 73 19.55 -3.39 3.44
N PHE A 74 19.24 -4.48 4.15
CA PHE A 74 19.99 -4.92 5.34
C PHE A 74 21.47 -5.12 5.04
N PHE A 75 21.80 -5.78 3.92
CA PHE A 75 23.19 -5.98 3.53
C PHE A 75 23.85 -4.68 3.05
N SER A 76 23.11 -3.79 2.37
CA SER A 76 23.61 -2.47 1.99
C SER A 76 23.89 -1.56 3.18
N ALA A 77 23.22 -1.74 4.32
CA ALA A 77 23.43 -0.91 5.51
C ALA A 77 24.84 -1.07 6.14
N PHE A 78 25.53 -2.19 5.89
CA PHE A 78 26.90 -2.40 6.38
C PHE A 78 27.92 -1.48 5.69
N ASP A 79 27.70 -1.17 4.41
CA ASP A 79 28.61 -0.37 3.57
C ASP A 79 28.02 1.03 3.26
N ALA A 80 27.00 1.44 4.01
CA ALA A 80 26.34 2.71 3.78
C ALA A 80 27.22 3.89 4.19
N VAL A 81 27.34 4.87 3.29
CA VAL A 81 28.04 6.15 3.55
C VAL A 81 27.43 6.88 4.76
N ASP A 82 26.11 6.84 4.89
CA ASP A 82 25.38 7.30 6.09
C ASP A 82 24.77 6.08 6.80
N GLY A 83 25.60 5.39 7.58
CA GLY A 83 25.20 4.19 8.32
C GLY A 83 24.07 4.46 9.33
N GLY A 84 24.06 5.63 9.97
CA GLY A 84 23.02 5.99 10.94
C GLY A 84 21.63 6.04 10.31
N ARG A 85 21.54 6.66 9.12
CA ARG A 85 20.31 6.66 8.33
C ARG A 85 19.96 5.27 7.82
N ALA A 86 20.91 4.53 7.25
CA ALA A 86 20.66 3.22 6.66
C ALA A 86 20.14 2.20 7.69
N TRP A 87 20.76 2.12 8.87
CA TRP A 87 20.27 1.24 9.94
C TRP A 87 18.90 1.66 10.46
N ARG A 88 18.58 2.96 10.48
CA ARG A 88 17.25 3.43 10.84
C ARG A 88 16.20 2.97 9.82
N GLU A 89 16.50 3.07 8.52
CA GLU A 89 15.62 2.59 7.44
C GLU A 89 15.38 1.08 7.56
N VAL A 90 16.45 0.28 7.72
CA VAL A 90 16.37 -1.17 7.94
C VAL A 90 15.46 -1.54 9.12
N LEU A 91 15.55 -0.82 10.24
CA LEU A 91 14.73 -1.06 11.44
C LEU A 91 13.28 -0.62 11.24
N LEU A 92 13.06 0.52 10.58
CA LEU A 92 11.71 1.01 10.29
C LEU A 92 10.98 0.07 9.34
N ASP A 93 11.68 -0.48 8.35
CA ASP A 93 11.10 -1.31 7.29
C ASP A 93 10.65 -2.69 7.79
N LEU A 94 11.07 -3.12 8.99
CA LEU A 94 10.49 -4.28 9.68
C LEU A 94 8.98 -4.15 9.86
N ARG A 95 8.43 -2.93 9.94
CA ARG A 95 6.98 -2.69 10.05
C ARG A 95 6.21 -3.07 8.79
N TYR A 96 6.88 -3.20 7.64
CA TYR A 96 6.22 -3.60 6.39
C TYR A 96 5.76 -5.05 6.44
N LEU A 97 6.50 -5.97 7.07
CA LEU A 97 6.12 -7.37 7.17
C LEU A 97 4.73 -7.57 7.83
N PRO A 98 4.46 -7.06 9.04
CA PRO A 98 3.14 -7.18 9.65
C PRO A 98 2.06 -6.41 8.90
N PHE A 99 2.39 -5.29 8.23
CA PHE A 99 1.44 -4.61 7.37
C PHE A 99 1.09 -5.43 6.10
N LEU A 100 2.05 -6.18 5.55
CA LEU A 100 1.79 -7.13 4.46
C LEU A 100 0.86 -8.26 4.92
N TRP A 101 1.00 -8.75 6.15
CA TRP A 101 0.02 -9.69 6.73
C TRP A 101 -1.38 -9.06 6.83
N LEU A 102 -1.49 -7.81 7.27
CA LEU A 102 -2.77 -7.08 7.30
C LEU A 102 -3.39 -7.00 5.89
N THR A 103 -2.55 -6.70 4.91
CA THR A 103 -2.95 -6.59 3.50
C THR A 103 -3.45 -7.93 2.99
N ALA A 104 -2.76 -9.02 3.29
CA ALA A 104 -3.19 -10.36 2.92
C ALA A 104 -4.49 -10.78 3.62
N ILE A 105 -4.70 -10.38 4.89
CA ILE A 105 -5.98 -10.56 5.60
C ILE A 105 -7.10 -9.75 4.92
N ALA A 106 -6.80 -8.54 4.45
CA ALA A 106 -7.75 -7.68 3.75
C ALA A 106 -8.20 -8.24 2.40
N VAL A 107 -7.29 -8.85 1.64
CA VAL A 107 -7.58 -9.37 0.27
C VAL A 107 -7.89 -10.87 0.23
N GLY A 108 -7.85 -11.56 1.37
CA GLY A 108 -8.22 -12.98 1.47
C GLY A 108 -9.67 -13.25 1.09
N PRO A 109 -10.67 -12.63 1.77
CA PRO A 109 -12.08 -12.78 1.43
C PRO A 109 -12.43 -12.09 0.11
N ARG A 110 -13.41 -12.60 -0.65
CA ARG A 110 -13.79 -12.02 -1.95
C ARG A 110 -14.29 -10.59 -1.80
N GLN A 111 -15.08 -10.31 -0.76
CA GLN A 111 -15.59 -8.98 -0.47
C GLN A 111 -14.45 -7.99 -0.17
N GLY A 112 -13.52 -8.36 0.71
CA GLY A 112 -12.39 -7.52 1.08
C GLY A 112 -11.48 -7.22 -0.12
N ARG A 113 -11.17 -8.24 -0.91
CA ARG A 113 -10.40 -8.09 -2.17
C ARG A 113 -11.06 -7.11 -3.13
N ARG A 114 -12.39 -7.23 -3.34
CA ARG A 114 -13.13 -6.31 -4.21
C ARG A 114 -13.06 -4.87 -3.70
N ILE A 115 -13.24 -4.66 -2.39
CA ILE A 115 -13.12 -3.33 -1.77
C ILE A 115 -11.74 -2.74 -2.01
N VAL A 116 -10.66 -3.51 -1.76
CA VAL A 116 -9.29 -3.03 -1.98
C VAL A 116 -9.06 -2.72 -3.46
N PHE A 117 -9.38 -3.63 -4.38
CA PHE A 117 -9.05 -3.44 -5.80
C PHE A 117 -9.84 -2.29 -6.44
N VAL A 118 -11.16 -2.21 -6.18
CA VAL A 118 -11.97 -1.09 -6.65
C VAL A 118 -11.52 0.22 -6.01
N GLY A 119 -11.23 0.22 -4.71
CA GLY A 119 -10.75 1.41 -4.00
C GLY A 119 -9.42 1.93 -4.56
N LEU A 120 -8.46 1.04 -4.85
CA LEU A 120 -7.21 1.39 -5.52
C LEU A 120 -7.47 1.98 -6.91
N GLY A 121 -8.39 1.40 -7.68
CA GLY A 121 -8.81 1.94 -8.98
C GLY A 121 -9.38 3.37 -8.88
N VAL A 122 -10.25 3.62 -7.89
CA VAL A 122 -10.82 4.96 -7.64
C VAL A 122 -9.74 5.97 -7.23
N ILE A 123 -8.83 5.61 -6.32
CA ILE A 123 -7.72 6.47 -5.90
C ILE A 123 -6.84 6.84 -7.10
N THR A 124 -6.49 5.84 -7.92
CA THR A 124 -5.65 6.02 -9.11
C THR A 124 -6.32 6.93 -10.14
N LEU A 125 -7.63 6.75 -10.37
CA LEU A 125 -8.40 7.60 -11.27
C LEU A 125 -8.46 9.04 -10.75
N PHE A 126 -8.69 9.23 -9.46
CA PHE A 126 -8.70 10.54 -8.82
C PHE A 126 -7.36 11.27 -8.98
N TRP A 127 -6.24 10.59 -8.71
CA TRP A 127 -4.90 11.15 -8.91
C TRP A 127 -4.59 11.45 -10.39
N SER A 128 -5.07 10.61 -11.30
CA SER A 128 -4.95 10.86 -12.75
C SER A 128 -5.70 12.12 -13.17
N LEU A 129 -6.93 12.29 -12.69
CA LEU A 129 -7.75 13.47 -12.98
C LEU A 129 -7.13 14.75 -12.44
N ASP A 130 -6.56 14.71 -11.23
CA ASP A 130 -5.83 15.83 -10.65
C ASP A 130 -4.56 16.18 -11.46
N GLY A 131 -3.81 15.18 -11.93
CA GLY A 131 -2.68 15.40 -12.85
C GLY A 131 -3.10 16.03 -14.18
N VAL A 132 -4.24 15.61 -14.75
CA VAL A 132 -4.80 16.23 -15.97
C VAL A 132 -5.24 17.67 -15.71
N ALA A 133 -5.88 17.95 -14.56
CA ALA A 133 -6.23 19.32 -14.17
C ALA A 133 -4.97 20.20 -14.06
N GLN A 134 -3.88 19.67 -13.50
CA GLN A 134 -2.59 20.35 -13.46
C GLN A 134 -2.04 20.63 -14.86
N ALA A 135 -2.16 19.68 -15.79
CA ALA A 135 -1.69 19.84 -17.16
C ALA A 135 -2.42 20.97 -17.92
N ILE A 136 -3.71 21.15 -17.64
CA ILE A 136 -4.56 22.13 -18.32
C ILE A 136 -4.44 23.51 -17.67
N THR A 137 -4.42 23.56 -16.33
CA THR A 137 -4.54 24.82 -15.57
C THR A 137 -3.23 25.32 -14.97
N GLY A 138 -2.21 24.46 -14.91
CA GLY A 138 -0.97 24.71 -14.17
C GLY A 138 -1.07 24.49 -12.66
N VAL A 139 -2.24 24.12 -12.11
CA VAL A 139 -2.49 23.95 -10.66
C VAL A 139 -3.15 22.60 -10.37
N SER A 140 -2.72 21.94 -9.29
CA SER A 140 -3.31 20.71 -8.74
C SER A 140 -3.67 20.88 -7.27
N LEU A 141 -4.24 19.83 -6.66
CA LEU A 141 -4.38 19.72 -5.20
C LEU A 141 -3.04 19.77 -4.46
N GLY A 142 -1.94 19.37 -5.13
CA GLY A 142 -0.57 19.48 -4.61
C GLY A 142 0.07 20.86 -4.83
N GLY A 143 -0.66 21.82 -5.41
CA GLY A 143 -0.22 23.20 -5.64
C GLY A 143 0.11 23.52 -7.10
N ALA A 144 0.70 24.69 -7.32
CA ALA A 144 1.12 25.13 -8.64
C ALA A 144 2.29 24.29 -9.17
N ASN A 145 2.31 24.02 -10.47
CA ASN A 145 3.41 23.30 -11.08
C ASN A 145 4.66 24.18 -11.19
N SER A 146 5.58 24.05 -10.23
CA SER A 146 6.87 24.75 -10.21
C SER A 146 8.02 23.92 -10.78
N SER A 147 7.75 22.70 -11.26
CA SER A 147 8.77 21.80 -11.81
C SER A 147 8.54 21.50 -13.29
N ASP A 148 9.60 21.12 -14.00
CA ASP A 148 9.52 20.69 -15.42
C ASP A 148 8.74 19.36 -15.61
N ARG A 149 8.20 18.77 -14.54
CA ARG A 149 7.46 17.50 -14.56
C ARG A 149 6.11 17.65 -13.88
N GLN A 150 5.12 16.89 -14.35
CA GLN A 150 3.82 16.85 -13.67
C GLN A 150 3.92 16.06 -12.36
N SER A 151 3.42 16.68 -11.28
CA SER A 151 3.45 16.13 -9.93
C SER A 151 2.07 15.84 -9.36
N GLY A 152 1.03 16.50 -9.90
CA GLY A 152 -0.36 16.38 -9.44
C GLY A 152 -0.45 16.56 -7.92
N ILE A 153 -1.19 15.67 -7.27
CA ILE A 153 -1.50 15.72 -5.85
C ILE A 153 -0.28 15.55 -4.94
N PHE A 154 0.81 15.00 -5.48
CA PHE A 154 2.05 14.79 -4.72
C PHE A 154 2.85 16.08 -4.54
N GLY A 155 2.56 17.12 -5.33
CA GLY A 155 3.25 18.41 -5.26
C GLY A 155 4.67 18.40 -5.85
N ALA A 156 5.20 19.58 -6.12
CA ALA A 156 6.45 19.75 -6.88
C ALA A 156 7.68 19.07 -6.26
N ASP A 157 7.69 18.90 -4.94
CA ASP A 157 8.78 18.26 -4.20
C ASP A 157 8.75 16.73 -4.29
N ASN A 158 7.70 16.14 -4.89
CA ASN A 158 7.51 14.69 -4.95
C ASN A 158 7.04 14.24 -6.34
N LEU A 159 7.99 14.13 -7.26
CA LEU A 159 7.77 13.79 -8.67
C LEU A 159 7.53 12.28 -8.92
N LYS A 160 6.69 11.66 -8.10
CA LYS A 160 6.40 10.21 -8.14
C LYS A 160 5.09 9.85 -8.83
N LEU A 161 4.29 10.84 -9.24
CA LEU A 161 2.96 10.63 -9.84
C LEU A 161 3.01 9.60 -10.99
N GLY A 162 3.91 9.77 -11.95
CA GLY A 162 3.99 8.87 -13.11
C GLY A 162 4.28 7.41 -12.73
N LEU A 163 5.22 7.17 -11.82
CA LEU A 163 5.55 5.83 -11.33
C LEU A 163 4.38 5.19 -10.58
N VAL A 164 3.72 5.98 -9.72
CA VAL A 164 2.57 5.53 -8.93
C VAL A 164 1.41 5.15 -9.85
N LEU A 165 1.06 5.99 -10.82
CA LEU A 165 -0.01 5.71 -11.77
C LEU A 165 0.30 4.49 -12.64
N ALA A 166 1.54 4.33 -13.11
CA ALA A 166 1.94 3.14 -13.87
C ALA A 166 1.73 1.86 -13.05
N THR A 167 2.15 1.87 -11.78
CA THR A 167 2.07 0.72 -10.87
C THR A 167 0.62 0.38 -10.50
N LEU A 168 -0.24 1.39 -10.34
CA LEU A 168 -1.65 1.19 -9.94
C LEU A 168 -2.63 1.08 -11.13
N SER A 169 -2.18 1.34 -12.36
CA SER A 169 -3.01 1.26 -13.56
C SER A 169 -3.76 -0.06 -13.75
N PRO A 170 -3.23 -1.25 -13.37
CA PRO A 170 -4.00 -2.50 -13.50
C PRO A 170 -5.29 -2.50 -12.67
N PHE A 171 -5.31 -1.85 -11.50
CA PHE A 171 -6.50 -1.77 -10.65
C PHE A 171 -7.57 -0.85 -11.22
N ALA A 172 -7.16 0.26 -11.85
CA ALA A 172 -8.08 1.15 -12.55
C ALA A 172 -8.68 0.47 -13.79
N LEU A 173 -7.87 -0.30 -14.53
CA LEU A 173 -8.32 -1.06 -15.69
C LEU A 173 -9.25 -2.22 -15.30
N GLU A 174 -8.93 -2.95 -14.24
CA GLU A 174 -9.82 -4.02 -13.74
C GLU A 174 -11.16 -3.46 -13.28
N MET A 175 -11.17 -2.35 -12.56
CA MET A 175 -12.40 -1.64 -12.16
C MET A 175 -13.24 -1.24 -13.39
N ALA A 176 -12.60 -0.72 -14.45
CA ALA A 176 -13.30 -0.39 -15.68
C ALA A 176 -13.85 -1.65 -16.38
N ALA A 177 -13.06 -2.72 -16.44
CA ALA A 177 -13.44 -3.99 -17.05
C ALA A 177 -14.62 -4.67 -16.34
N GLU A 178 -14.68 -4.63 -15.00
CA GLU A 178 -15.84 -5.14 -14.24
C GLU A 178 -17.14 -4.42 -14.66
N LYS A 179 -17.08 -3.12 -14.93
CA LYS A 179 -18.25 -2.33 -15.38
C LYS A 179 -18.73 -2.77 -16.76
N PHE A 180 -17.82 -3.12 -17.68
CA PHE A 180 -18.17 -3.58 -19.03
C PHE A 180 -18.56 -5.06 -19.11
N ARG A 181 -18.20 -5.87 -18.11
CA ARG A 181 -18.59 -7.29 -18.01
C ARG A 181 -19.97 -7.51 -17.38
N ALA A 182 -20.56 -6.50 -16.76
CA ALA A 182 -21.93 -6.57 -16.27
C ALA A 182 -22.92 -6.43 -17.46
N PRO A 183 -23.72 -7.46 -17.79
CA PRO A 183 -24.74 -7.39 -18.84
C PRO A 183 -25.92 -6.50 -18.44
#